data_AF-A0A484YWA6-F1
#
_entry.id   AF-A0A484YWA6-F1
#
_cell.length_a   1.000
_cell.length_b   1.000
_cell.length_c   1.000
_cell.angle_alpha   90.00
_cell.angle_beta   90.00
_cell.angle_gamma   90.00
#
_symmetry.space_group_name_H-M   'P 1'
#
loop_
_entity.id
_entity.type
_entity.pdbx_description
1 polymer ?
#
loop_
_entity_poly.entity_id
_entity_poly.type
_entity_poly.pdbx_seq_one_letter_code
_entity_poly.pdbx_strand_id
1 'polypeptide(L)'
;MSKLIVPQWPLPKGVAACSSTRIGGVSLPPYDSLNLGAHCGDNPDHVEENRKRLFAAGNLPSKPVWLEQVHGKDVLKLIGEPYASKRADASYSNTPGTVCAVMTADCLPVLFCNRAGTEVAAAHAGWRGLCAGVLEETVSCFADNPENILAWLGPAIGPRAFEVGRRFARRLWQ
;
A
#
# COMPACT_ATOMS: atom_id res chain seq x y z
N MET A 1 2.61 2.24 -22.57
CA MET A 1 1.66 2.83 -21.60
C MET A 1 1.78 2.08 -20.28
N SER A 2 1.69 2.78 -19.15
CA SER A 2 1.71 2.16 -17.81
C SER A 2 0.50 1.26 -17.60
N LYS A 3 0.71 0.05 -17.07
CA LYS A 3 -0.38 -0.89 -16.76
C LYS A 3 -0.67 -0.87 -15.26
N LEU A 4 -1.90 -0.49 -14.90
CA LEU A 4 -2.41 -0.49 -13.54
C LEU A 4 -3.46 -1.59 -13.35
N ILE A 5 -3.50 -2.15 -12.15
CA ILE A 5 -4.57 -3.00 -11.67
C ILE A 5 -5.58 -2.11 -10.96
N VAL A 6 -6.86 -2.26 -11.31
CA VAL A 6 -7.98 -1.67 -10.59
C VAL A 6 -8.59 -2.76 -9.70
N PRO A 7 -8.67 -2.54 -8.37
CA PRO A 7 -9.29 -3.49 -7.45
C PRO A 7 -10.72 -3.89 -7.87
N GLN A 8 -10.96 -5.19 -7.98
CA GLN A 8 -12.28 -5.76 -8.28
C GLN A 8 -13.05 -5.99 -6.97
N TRP A 9 -13.68 -4.94 -6.47
CA TRP A 9 -14.49 -4.88 -5.25
C TRP A 9 -15.63 -3.87 -5.43
N PRO A 10 -16.68 -3.84 -4.58
CA PRO A 10 -17.78 -2.88 -4.71
C PRO A 10 -17.32 -1.47 -4.26
N LEU A 11 -16.45 -0.85 -5.06
CA LEU A 11 -15.81 0.44 -4.80
C LEU A 11 -16.87 1.55 -4.61
N PRO A 12 -16.90 2.23 -3.45
CA PRO A 12 -17.80 3.36 -3.23
C PRO A 12 -17.49 4.53 -4.19
N LYS A 13 -18.52 5.31 -4.57
CA LYS A 13 -18.38 6.42 -5.54
C LYS A 13 -17.33 7.48 -5.15
N GLY A 14 -17.09 7.67 -3.84
CA GLY A 14 -16.13 8.64 -3.31
C GLY A 14 -14.69 8.14 -3.19
N VAL A 15 -14.43 6.87 -3.56
CA VAL A 15 -13.12 6.23 -3.39
C VAL A 15 -12.54 5.89 -4.75
N ALA A 16 -11.23 6.14 -4.91
CA ALA A 16 -10.45 5.66 -6.04
C ALA A 16 -9.29 4.80 -5.51
N ALA A 17 -8.98 3.71 -6.22
CA ALA A 17 -7.91 2.80 -5.84
C ALA A 17 -7.24 2.22 -7.09
N CYS A 18 -5.92 2.08 -7.05
CA CYS A 18 -5.15 1.38 -8.06
C CYS A 18 -3.93 0.69 -7.43
N SER A 19 -3.36 -0.28 -8.15
CA SER A 19 -2.10 -0.93 -7.81
C SER A 19 -1.24 -1.04 -9.07
N SER A 20 0.04 -0.66 -8.96
CA SER A 20 0.95 -0.71 -10.10
C SER A 20 1.35 -2.11 -10.50
N THR A 21 1.74 -2.27 -11.76
CA THR A 21 2.58 -3.40 -12.20
C THR A 21 3.99 -2.91 -12.49
N ARG A 22 4.93 -3.82 -12.77
CA ARG A 22 6.28 -3.44 -13.22
C ARG A 22 6.34 -2.87 -14.65
N ILE A 23 5.21 -2.81 -15.37
CA ILE A 23 5.16 -2.53 -16.81
C ILE A 23 4.88 -1.05 -17.09
N GLY A 24 5.68 -0.47 -17.99
CA GLY A 24 5.43 0.84 -18.61
C GLY A 24 6.23 2.00 -18.03
N GLY A 25 7.31 1.71 -17.33
CA GLY A 25 8.27 2.71 -16.86
C GLY A 25 9.50 2.85 -17.77
N VAL A 26 10.60 3.35 -17.21
CA VAL A 26 11.86 3.65 -17.90
C VAL A 26 13.10 3.00 -17.26
N SER A 27 12.95 2.38 -16.09
CA SER A 27 14.06 1.73 -15.42
C SER A 27 14.61 0.56 -16.24
N LEU A 28 15.91 0.32 -16.11
CA LEU A 28 16.62 -0.78 -16.76
C LEU A 28 16.76 -1.97 -15.79
N PRO A 29 17.10 -3.17 -16.28
CA PRO A 29 17.41 -4.31 -15.42
C PRO A 29 18.47 -3.92 -14.35
N PRO A 30 18.31 -4.36 -13.09
CA PRO A 30 17.32 -5.33 -12.59
C PRO A 30 15.94 -4.74 -12.22
N TYR A 31 15.67 -3.47 -12.51
CA TYR A 31 14.47 -2.72 -12.10
C TYR A 31 13.47 -2.51 -13.24
N ASP A 32 13.60 -3.24 -14.35
CA ASP A 32 12.78 -3.08 -15.54
C ASP A 32 11.28 -3.28 -15.20
N SER A 33 10.36 -2.34 -15.45
CA SER A 33 10.49 -1.01 -16.06
C SER A 33 9.94 0.11 -15.18
N LEU A 34 8.88 -0.12 -14.40
CA LEU A 34 8.17 0.88 -13.59
C LEU A 34 8.52 0.75 -12.10
N ASN A 35 9.81 0.91 -11.76
CA ASN A 35 10.23 0.93 -10.37
C ASN A 35 9.90 2.27 -9.69
N LEU A 36 9.24 2.21 -8.53
CA LEU A 36 8.85 3.37 -7.73
C LEU A 36 9.72 3.54 -6.47
N GLY A 37 10.56 2.56 -6.16
CA GLY A 37 11.37 2.49 -4.95
C GLY A 37 12.66 3.29 -5.07
N ALA A 38 12.78 4.32 -4.24
CA ALA A 38 13.97 5.19 -4.21
C ALA A 38 15.14 4.65 -3.36
N HIS A 39 14.96 3.49 -2.71
CA HIS A 39 15.91 2.92 -1.76
C HIS A 39 16.37 1.50 -2.13
N CYS A 40 16.27 1.14 -3.41
CA CYS A 40 16.64 -0.19 -3.92
C CYS A 40 17.89 -0.19 -4.81
N GLY A 41 18.49 0.97 -5.10
CA GLY A 41 19.70 1.09 -5.92
C GLY A 41 19.47 1.40 -7.41
N ASP A 42 18.26 1.78 -7.80
CA ASP A 42 17.94 2.24 -9.16
C ASP A 42 18.38 3.69 -9.41
N ASN A 43 18.40 4.11 -10.68
CA ASN A 43 18.65 5.50 -11.06
C ASN A 43 17.53 6.41 -10.53
N PRO A 44 17.84 7.45 -9.72
CA PRO A 44 16.84 8.34 -9.14
C PRO A 44 15.97 9.05 -10.19
N ASP A 45 16.54 9.42 -11.34
CA ASP A 45 15.79 10.09 -12.41
C ASP A 45 14.75 9.16 -13.06
N HIS A 46 15.10 7.87 -13.19
CA HIS A 46 14.17 6.85 -13.66
C HIS A 46 13.03 6.63 -12.66
N VAL A 47 13.35 6.57 -11.36
CA VAL A 47 12.34 6.43 -10.29
C VAL A 47 11.39 7.64 -10.28
N GLU A 48 11.92 8.85 -10.45
CA GLU A 48 11.09 10.06 -10.53
C GLU A 48 10.16 10.04 -11.74
N GLU A 49 10.67 9.67 -12.92
CA GLU A 49 9.86 9.53 -14.13
C GLU A 49 8.80 8.44 -13.99
N ASN A 50 9.13 7.29 -13.42
CA ASN A 50 8.17 6.21 -13.16
C ASN A 50 7.04 6.66 -12.23
N ARG A 51 7.38 7.41 -11.17
CA ARG A 51 6.39 8.01 -10.26
C ARG A 51 5.47 8.99 -11.00
N LYS A 52 6.02 9.89 -11.82
CA LYS A 52 5.24 10.82 -12.66
C LYS A 52 4.25 10.07 -13.56
N ARG A 53 4.72 9.03 -14.25
CA ARG A 53 3.87 8.19 -15.12
C ARG A 53 2.75 7.50 -14.36
N LEU A 54 3.04 6.96 -13.19
CA LEU A 54 2.03 6.29 -12.37
C LEU A 54 0.99 7.27 -11.84
N PHE A 55 1.40 8.43 -11.35
CA PHE A 55 0.48 9.43 -10.81
C PHE A 55 -0.50 9.91 -11.89
N ALA A 56 0.01 10.15 -13.10
CA ALA A 56 -0.81 10.48 -14.25
C ALA A 56 -1.75 9.33 -14.65
N ALA A 57 -1.23 8.10 -14.77
CA ALA A 57 -2.05 6.95 -15.17
C ALA A 57 -3.14 6.60 -14.14
N GLY A 58 -2.89 6.83 -12.86
CA GLY A 58 -3.83 6.59 -11.77
C GLY A 58 -4.77 7.76 -11.48
N ASN A 59 -4.64 8.90 -12.18
CA ASN A 59 -5.36 10.14 -11.90
C ASN A 59 -5.27 10.57 -10.43
N LEU A 60 -4.08 10.48 -9.84
CA LEU A 60 -3.91 10.81 -8.43
C LEU A 60 -4.15 12.32 -8.20
N PRO A 61 -4.98 12.69 -7.21
CA PRO A 61 -5.29 14.10 -6.93
C PRO A 61 -4.11 14.85 -6.28
N SER A 62 -3.19 14.11 -5.65
CA SER A 62 -2.00 14.66 -5.00
C SER A 62 -0.88 13.60 -4.97
N LYS A 63 0.32 14.00 -4.54
CA LYS A 63 1.42 13.05 -4.35
C LYS A 63 1.08 12.07 -3.21
N PRO A 64 1.39 10.78 -3.35
CA PRO A 64 1.24 9.82 -2.25
C PRO A 64 2.06 10.22 -1.03
N VAL A 65 1.51 10.02 0.17
CA VAL A 65 2.28 10.11 1.40
C VAL A 65 3.02 8.80 1.63
N TRP A 66 4.25 8.72 1.12
CA TRP A 66 5.11 7.57 1.33
C TRP A 66 5.53 7.43 2.80
N LEU A 67 5.49 6.20 3.31
CA LEU A 67 5.92 5.85 4.65
C LEU A 67 7.37 5.34 4.66
N GLU A 68 8.02 5.48 5.81
CA GLU A 68 9.22 4.71 6.15
C GLU A 68 8.76 3.36 6.71
N GLN A 69 8.56 2.39 5.80
CA GLN A 69 8.08 1.05 6.14
C GLN A 69 9.17 0.24 6.84
N VAL A 70 8.87 -0.25 8.05
CA VAL A 70 9.83 -0.94 8.93
C VAL A 70 9.41 -2.36 9.27
N HIS A 71 8.41 -2.89 8.56
CA HIS A 71 7.78 -4.19 8.82
C HIS A 71 7.21 -4.32 10.24
N GLY A 72 6.75 -3.19 10.80
CA GLY A 72 6.03 -3.08 12.06
C GLY A 72 4.51 -3.12 11.86
N LYS A 73 3.78 -2.57 12.82
CA LYS A 73 2.31 -2.51 12.83
C LYS A 73 1.74 -1.10 12.97
N ASP A 74 2.60 -0.09 13.03
CA ASP A 74 2.19 1.27 13.32
C ASP A 74 1.44 1.87 12.12
N VAL A 75 0.40 2.64 12.42
CA VAL A 75 -0.47 3.30 11.44
C VAL A 75 -0.30 4.81 11.54
N LEU A 76 0.07 5.46 10.43
CA LEU A 76 0.10 6.91 10.33
C LEU A 76 -1.27 7.46 9.89
N LYS A 77 -1.93 8.23 10.76
CA LYS A 77 -3.13 8.99 10.36
C LYS A 77 -2.72 10.23 9.57
N LEU A 78 -3.20 10.35 8.34
CA LEU A 78 -2.86 11.43 7.41
C LEU A 78 -3.73 12.67 7.67
N ILE A 79 -3.40 13.38 8.75
CA ILE A 79 -4.12 14.58 9.22
C ILE A 79 -3.64 15.91 8.59
N GLY A 80 -2.72 15.84 7.62
CA GLY A 80 -2.08 17.00 7.01
C GLY A 80 -0.62 17.17 7.43
N GLU A 81 0.21 17.70 6.53
CA GLU A 81 1.62 17.96 6.82
C GLU A 81 1.81 19.19 7.73
N PRO A 82 2.89 19.25 8.55
CA PRO A 82 4.00 18.30 8.64
C PRO A 82 3.74 17.13 9.59
N TYR A 83 4.41 15.99 9.33
CA TYR A 83 4.40 14.83 10.22
C TYR A 83 5.68 14.79 11.05
N ALA A 84 5.56 14.48 12.35
CA ALA A 84 6.72 14.30 13.23
C ALA A 84 7.60 13.10 12.83
N SER A 85 6.97 12.03 12.35
CA SER A 85 7.63 10.86 11.77
C SER A 85 6.70 10.22 10.73
N LYS A 86 7.29 9.66 9.67
CA LYS A 86 6.59 8.82 8.69
C LYS A 86 6.90 7.33 8.86
N ARG A 87 7.54 6.95 9.98
CA ARG A 87 7.86 5.55 10.34
C ARG A 87 6.59 4.80 10.70
N ALA A 88 6.07 4.04 9.75
CA ALA A 88 4.83 3.27 9.85
C ALA A 88 4.74 2.27 8.70
N ASP A 89 3.89 1.26 8.86
CA ASP A 89 3.61 0.26 7.81
C ASP A 89 2.17 0.35 7.30
N ALA A 90 1.34 1.22 7.86
CA ALA A 90 0.05 1.55 7.30
C ALA A 90 -0.24 3.05 7.38
N SER A 91 -1.15 3.52 6.53
CA SER A 91 -1.67 4.88 6.57
C SER A 91 -3.19 4.87 6.49
N TYR A 92 -3.82 5.79 7.21
CA TYR A 92 -5.27 6.00 7.23
C TYR A 92 -5.59 7.45 6.86
N SER A 93 -6.66 7.68 6.13
CA SER A 93 -7.15 9.02 5.81
C SER A 93 -8.67 9.08 5.77
N ASN A 94 -9.20 10.19 6.27
CA ASN A 94 -10.57 10.65 6.09
C ASN A 94 -10.63 12.01 5.37
N THR A 95 -9.54 12.39 4.69
CA THR A 95 -9.38 13.70 4.04
C THR A 95 -9.43 13.53 2.52
N PRO A 96 -10.44 14.10 1.82
CA PRO A 96 -10.51 14.05 0.37
C PRO A 96 -9.24 14.56 -0.30
N GLY A 97 -8.80 13.87 -1.36
CA GLY A 97 -7.59 14.21 -2.09
C GLY A 97 -6.27 13.76 -1.44
N THR A 98 -6.29 13.22 -0.22
CA THR A 98 -5.11 12.62 0.41
C THR A 98 -4.92 11.18 -0.10
N VAL A 99 -3.70 10.84 -0.50
CA VAL A 99 -3.38 9.53 -1.09
C VAL A 99 -2.60 8.66 -0.10
N CYS A 100 -3.25 7.64 0.45
CA CYS A 100 -2.61 6.53 1.18
C CYS A 100 -1.86 5.64 0.20
N ALA A 101 -0.61 5.28 0.51
CA ALA A 101 0.18 4.39 -0.34
C ALA A 101 1.10 3.49 0.48
N VAL A 102 1.32 2.28 -0.05
CA VAL A 102 2.27 1.30 0.46
C VAL A 102 3.12 0.80 -0.71
N MET A 103 4.37 0.46 -0.42
CA MET A 103 5.35 0.02 -1.41
C MET A 103 5.68 -1.45 -1.16
N THR A 104 5.50 -2.29 -2.17
CA THR A 104 5.67 -3.74 -2.04
C THR A 104 6.47 -4.34 -3.19
N ALA A 105 7.24 -5.36 -2.84
CA ALA A 105 7.66 -6.45 -3.71
C ALA A 105 7.61 -7.69 -2.81
N ASP A 106 6.73 -8.65 -3.12
CA ASP A 106 6.36 -9.82 -2.32
C ASP A 106 5.42 -9.59 -1.11
N CYS A 107 5.69 -8.62 -0.23
CA CYS A 107 4.81 -8.36 0.94
C CYS A 107 3.39 -7.99 0.51
N LEU A 108 2.39 -8.35 1.34
CA LEU A 108 0.97 -8.17 1.01
C LEU A 108 0.54 -6.70 1.14
N PRO A 109 0.14 -6.01 0.05
CA PRO A 109 -0.57 -4.74 0.15
C PRO A 109 -2.05 -5.00 0.42
N VAL A 110 -2.61 -4.33 1.43
CA VAL A 110 -4.06 -4.34 1.69
C VAL A 110 -4.60 -2.92 1.60
N LEU A 111 -5.64 -2.73 0.79
CA LEU A 111 -6.37 -1.46 0.73
C LEU A 111 -7.69 -1.61 1.49
N PHE A 112 -8.07 -0.57 2.21
CA PHE A 112 -9.30 -0.51 2.97
C PHE A 112 -10.11 0.73 2.58
N CYS A 113 -11.43 0.60 2.59
CA CYS A 113 -12.34 1.74 2.61
C CYS A 113 -13.64 1.34 3.30
N ASN A 114 -14.39 2.30 3.83
CA ASN A 114 -15.74 2.02 4.31
C ASN A 114 -16.78 2.12 3.18
N ARG A 115 -17.93 1.45 3.33
CA ARG A 115 -19.02 1.44 2.34
C ARG A 115 -19.58 2.83 2.04
N ALA A 116 -19.52 3.75 3.00
CA ALA A 116 -19.94 5.14 2.79
C ALA A 116 -18.96 5.93 1.91
N GLY A 117 -17.71 5.45 1.74
CA GLY A 117 -16.68 6.10 0.95
C GLY A 117 -16.14 7.38 1.58
N THR A 118 -16.08 7.43 2.90
CA THR A 118 -15.62 8.59 3.68
C THR A 118 -14.25 8.38 4.32
N GLU A 119 -13.79 7.13 4.41
CA GLU A 119 -12.54 6.74 5.06
C GLU A 119 -11.80 5.70 4.21
N VAL A 120 -10.47 5.81 4.15
CA VAL A 120 -9.60 4.91 3.39
C VAL A 120 -8.33 4.59 4.17
N ALA A 121 -7.73 3.43 3.92
CA ALA A 121 -6.41 3.09 4.44
C ALA A 121 -5.62 2.19 3.48
N ALA A 122 -4.30 2.18 3.64
CA ALA A 122 -3.40 1.27 2.94
C ALA A 122 -2.39 0.68 3.93
N ALA A 123 -2.24 -0.65 3.94
CA ALA A 123 -1.36 -1.37 4.84
C ALA A 123 -0.34 -2.26 4.08
N HIS A 124 0.92 -2.15 4.50
CA HIS A 124 2.04 -3.00 4.12
C HIS A 124 2.11 -4.17 5.10
N ALA A 125 1.48 -5.28 4.74
CA ALA A 125 1.40 -6.47 5.57
C ALA A 125 2.49 -7.48 5.19
N GLY A 126 3.74 -7.09 5.41
CA GLY A 126 4.83 -8.06 5.52
C GLY A 126 4.56 -9.02 6.68
N TRP A 127 5.14 -10.21 6.63
CA TRP A 127 4.81 -11.29 7.55
C TRP A 127 4.93 -10.92 9.05
N ARG A 128 5.91 -10.06 9.40
CA ARG A 128 6.10 -9.56 10.77
C ARG A 128 4.95 -8.65 11.20
N GLY A 129 4.61 -7.68 10.36
CA GLY A 129 3.51 -6.75 10.60
C GLY A 129 2.16 -7.46 10.65
N LEU A 130 1.95 -8.42 9.74
CA LEU A 130 0.74 -9.25 9.73
C LEU A 130 0.57 -10.03 11.03
N CYS A 131 1.61 -10.74 11.49
CA CYS A 131 1.57 -11.45 12.77
C CYS A 131 1.47 -10.51 13.99
N ALA A 132 1.94 -9.27 13.87
CA ALA A 132 1.89 -8.29 14.95
C ALA A 132 0.56 -7.53 15.02
N GLY A 133 -0.32 -7.70 14.03
CA GLY A 133 -1.66 -7.13 14.00
C GLY A 133 -1.78 -5.83 13.20
N VAL A 134 -0.98 -5.61 12.15
CA VAL A 134 -1.05 -4.35 11.36
C VAL A 134 -2.41 -4.12 10.71
N LEU A 135 -3.14 -5.18 10.36
CA LEU A 135 -4.47 -5.05 9.76
C LEU A 135 -5.50 -4.62 10.82
N GLU A 136 -5.39 -5.18 12.02
CA GLU A 136 -6.22 -4.89 13.18
C GLU A 136 -6.01 -3.45 13.66
N GLU A 137 -4.75 -3.00 13.74
CA GLU A 137 -4.40 -1.60 14.04
C GLU A 137 -4.91 -0.65 12.94
N THR A 138 -4.91 -1.09 11.68
CA THR A 138 -5.45 -0.29 10.57
C THR A 138 -6.97 -0.17 10.68
N VAL A 139 -7.68 -1.26 10.96
CA VAL A 139 -9.14 -1.29 11.14
C VAL A 139 -9.56 -0.45 12.35
N SER A 140 -8.80 -0.49 13.46
CA SER A 140 -9.10 0.30 14.67
C SER A 140 -9.01 1.82 14.46
N CYS A 141 -8.41 2.26 13.35
CA CYS A 141 -8.37 3.68 12.98
C CYS A 141 -9.67 4.19 12.35
N PHE A 142 -10.53 3.29 11.84
CA PHE A 142 -11.80 3.67 11.24
C PHE A 142 -12.81 4.06 12.31
N ALA A 143 -13.60 5.09 12.03
CA ALA A 143 -14.73 5.48 12.87
C ALA A 143 -15.96 4.60 12.61
N ASP A 144 -16.09 4.07 11.39
CA ASP A 144 -17.17 3.17 10.99
C ASP A 144 -17.08 1.80 11.68
N ASN A 145 -18.20 1.08 11.72
CA ASN A 145 -18.21 -0.28 12.26
C ASN A 145 -17.48 -1.25 11.30
N PRO A 146 -16.82 -2.31 11.83
CA PRO A 146 -16.06 -3.26 11.01
C PRO A 146 -16.83 -3.92 9.86
N GLU A 147 -18.13 -4.18 10.01
CA GLU A 147 -18.98 -4.77 8.97
C GLU A 147 -19.14 -3.89 7.72
N ASN A 148 -18.87 -2.59 7.87
CA ASN A 148 -18.92 -1.60 6.79
C ASN A 148 -17.58 -1.41 6.10
N ILE A 149 -16.51 -2.06 6.55
CA ILE A 149 -15.17 -1.93 5.98
C ILE A 149 -14.98 -2.98 4.88
N LEU A 150 -14.60 -2.52 3.71
CA LEU A 150 -14.15 -3.33 2.59
C LEU A 150 -12.63 -3.44 2.64
N ALA A 151 -12.11 -4.65 2.44
CA ALA A 151 -10.68 -4.91 2.31
C ALA A 151 -10.39 -5.55 0.94
N TRP A 152 -9.36 -5.06 0.26
CA TRP A 152 -8.85 -5.65 -0.97
C TRP A 152 -7.42 -6.11 -0.78
N LEU A 153 -7.18 -7.39 -1.06
CA LEU A 153 -5.86 -8.01 -1.04
C LEU A 153 -5.20 -7.82 -2.40
N GLY A 154 -4.12 -7.06 -2.45
CA GLY A 154 -3.39 -6.82 -3.69
C GLY A 154 -2.35 -7.88 -4.01
N PRO A 155 -1.60 -7.72 -5.12
CA PRO A 155 -0.58 -8.66 -5.55
C PRO A 155 0.49 -8.88 -4.47
N ALA A 156 0.73 -10.13 -4.12
CA ALA A 156 1.70 -10.57 -3.12
C ALA A 156 2.33 -11.90 -3.54
N ILE A 157 3.38 -12.33 -2.84
CA ILE A 157 3.92 -13.68 -3.02
C ILE A 157 2.87 -14.73 -2.63
N GLY A 158 2.54 -15.62 -3.56
CA GLY A 158 1.49 -16.62 -3.36
C GLY A 158 1.94 -17.83 -2.53
N PRO A 159 1.00 -18.66 -2.06
CA PRO A 159 1.29 -19.80 -1.17
C PRO A 159 2.16 -20.89 -1.81
N ARG A 160 2.29 -20.90 -3.15
CA ARG A 160 3.17 -21.83 -3.89
C ARG A 160 4.63 -21.40 -3.92
N ALA A 161 4.93 -20.14 -3.60
CA ALA A 161 6.27 -19.55 -3.68
C ALA A 161 6.74 -19.01 -2.33
N PHE A 162 5.83 -18.74 -1.39
CA PHE A 162 6.15 -18.23 -0.07
C PHE A 162 6.61 -19.34 0.88
N GLU A 163 7.84 -19.83 0.68
CA GLU A 163 8.48 -20.77 1.60
C GLU A 163 8.97 -20.06 2.86
N VAL A 164 8.67 -20.66 4.01
CA VAL A 164 8.89 -20.04 5.31
C VAL A 164 9.40 -21.06 6.32
N GLY A 165 10.39 -20.65 7.11
CA GLY A 165 10.99 -21.54 8.12
C GLY A 165 10.02 -21.89 9.26
N ARG A 166 10.27 -23.02 9.95
CA ARG A 166 9.42 -23.53 11.06
C ARG A 166 9.07 -22.51 12.16
N ARG A 167 9.97 -21.57 12.45
CA ARG A 167 9.74 -20.49 13.44
C ARG A 167 8.62 -19.53 13.02
N PHE A 168 8.43 -19.33 11.72
CA PHE A 168 7.36 -18.50 11.19
C PHE A 168 6.01 -19.20 11.24
N ALA A 169 5.94 -20.46 10.80
CA ALA A 169 4.69 -21.23 10.80
C ALA A 169 4.03 -21.24 12.20
N ARG A 170 4.81 -21.46 13.26
CA ARG A 170 4.26 -21.49 14.63
C ARG A 170 3.61 -20.19 15.12
N ARG A 171 3.92 -19.03 14.52
CA ARG A 171 3.35 -17.73 14.90
C ARG A 171 2.09 -17.35 14.13
N LEU A 172 1.85 -17.94 12.95
CA LEU A 172 0.64 -17.69 12.17
C LEU A 172 -0.55 -18.58 12.57
N TRP A 173 -0.27 -19.76 13.13
CA TRP A 173 -1.27 -20.80 13.42
C TRP A 173 -1.55 -20.97 14.92
N GLN A 174 -1.29 -19.94 15.73
CA GLN A 174 -1.73 -19.83 17.13
C GLN A 174 -2.84 -18.80 17.22
#